data_AF-A0A359BKH7-F1
#
_entry.id   AF-A0A359BKH7-F1
#
_cell.length_a   1.000
_cell.length_b   1.000
_cell.length_c   1.000
_cell.angle_alpha   90.00
_cell.angle_beta   90.00
_cell.angle_gamma   90.00
#
_symmetry.space_group_name_H-M   'P 1'
#
loop_
_entity.id
_entity.type
_entity.pdbx_description
1 polymer ?
#
loop_
_entity_poly.entity_id
_entity_poly.type
_entity_poly.pdbx_seq_one_letter_code
_entity_poly.pdbx_strand_id
1 'polypeptide(L)' 'MSIKEDIKMLLAKKAMTMTELAKRLSTENETVTVQSISKKLSKKTIKFEEVRRILTILGYEIEYKEL' A
#
# COMPACT_ATOMS: atom_id res chain seq x y z
N MET A 1 -4.69 -4.64 -14.56
CA MET A 1 -3.94 -4.47 -13.31
C MET A 1 -4.88 -3.94 -12.25
N SER A 2 -5.02 -4.66 -11.15
CA SER A 2 -5.74 -4.20 -9.96
C SER A 2 -4.78 -3.53 -8.97
N ILE A 3 -5.30 -2.69 -8.07
CA ILE A 3 -4.48 -2.04 -7.05
C ILE A 3 -3.63 -3.03 -6.21
N LYS A 4 -4.14 -4.25 -6.02
CA LYS A 4 -3.43 -5.33 -5.34
C LYS A 4 -2.20 -5.79 -6.12
N GLU A 5 -2.32 -5.92 -7.44
CA GLU A 5 -1.22 -6.30 -8.33
C GLU A 5 -0.18 -5.18 -8.38
N ASP A 6 -0.63 -3.92 -8.48
CA ASP A 6 0.24 -2.75 -8.50
C ASP A 6 1.09 -2.66 -7.24
N ILE A 7 0.46 -2.75 -6.06
CA ILE A 7 1.18 -2.72 -4.77
C ILE A 7 2.17 -3.87 -4.66
N LYS A 8 1.82 -5.09 -5.08
CA LYS A 8 2.74 -6.23 -5.07
C LYS A 8 3.94 -6.02 -5.99
N MET A 9 3.72 -5.49 -7.19
CA MET A 9 4.78 -5.17 -8.13
C MET A 9 5.72 -4.10 -7.55
N LEU A 10 5.16 -3.03 -6.97
CA LEU A 10 5.97 -1.95 -6.39
C LEU A 10 6.80 -2.42 -5.18
N LEU A 11 6.23 -3.29 -4.34
CA LEU A 11 6.95 -3.95 -3.25
C LEU A 11 8.12 -4.79 -3.78
N ALA A 12 7.89 -5.59 -4.81
CA ALA A 12 8.94 -6.40 -5.44
C ALA A 12 10.06 -5.52 -6.02
N LYS A 13 9.72 -4.44 -6.71
CA LYS A 13 10.70 -3.46 -7.25
C LYS A 13 11.59 -2.84 -6.17
N LYS A 14 11.08 -2.72 -4.94
CA LYS A 14 11.79 -2.12 -3.80
C LYS A 14 12.41 -3.15 -2.85
N ALA A 15 12.38 -4.44 -3.20
CA ALA A 15 12.79 -5.54 -2.33
C ALA A 15 12.16 -5.47 -0.92
N MET A 16 10.91 -5.00 -0.82
CA MET A 16 10.19 -4.81 0.43
C MET A 16 9.12 -5.89 0.62
N THR A 17 9.04 -6.44 1.83
CA THR A 17 8.02 -7.45 2.17
C THR A 17 6.72 -6.78 2.61
N MET A 18 5.61 -7.53 2.54
CA MET A 18 4.32 -7.05 3.07
C MET A 18 4.36 -6.82 4.59
N THR A 19 5.18 -7.60 5.31
CA THR A 19 5.41 -7.45 6.74
C THR A 19 6.10 -6.13 7.06
N GLU A 20 7.13 -5.78 6.29
CA GLU A 20 7.82 -4.51 6.43
C GLU A 20 6.90 -3.33 6.10
N LEU A 21 6.07 -3.45 5.05
CA LEU A 21 5.07 -2.44 4.73
C LEU A 21 4.08 -2.24 5.89
N ALA A 22 3.57 -3.33 6.48
CA ALA A 22 2.64 -3.26 7.61
C ALA A 22 3.27 -2.57 8.83
N LYS A 23 4.55 -2.88 9.10
CA LYS A 23 5.32 -2.22 10.17
C LYS A 23 5.46 -0.72 9.91
N ARG A 24 5.81 -0.31 8.69
CA ARG A 24 5.96 1.11 8.32
C ARG A 24 4.64 1.88 8.25
N LEU A 25 3.53 1.20 7.97
CA LEU A 25 2.19 1.80 8.01
C LEU A 25 1.66 1.98 9.43
N SER A 26 2.12 1.15 10.37
CA SER A 26 1.72 1.25 11.76
C SER A 26 2.24 2.55 12.38
N THR A 27 1.41 3.18 13.19
CA THR A 27 1.73 4.38 13.98
C THR A 27 1.51 4.08 15.46
N GLU A 28 1.87 5.01 16.35
CA GLU A 28 1.61 4.88 17.79
C GLU A 28 0.13 4.68 18.12
N ASN A 29 -0.77 5.23 17.29
CA ASN A 29 -2.22 5.18 17.49
C ASN A 29 -2.93 4.12 16.64
N GLU A 30 -2.27 3.52 15.66
CA GLU A 30 -2.88 2.59 14.71
C GLU A 30 -1.92 1.45 14.36
N THR A 31 -2.26 0.22 14.75
CA THR A 31 -1.52 -0.97 14.34
C THR A 31 -2.08 -1.52 13.03
N VAL A 32 -1.24 -1.61 12.00
CA VAL A 32 -1.58 -2.19 10.70
C VAL A 32 -0.94 -3.57 10.58
N THR A 33 -1.73 -4.59 10.22
CA THR A 33 -1.25 -5.96 10.05
C THR A 33 -1.22 -6.37 8.59
N VAL A 34 -0.39 -7.35 8.26
CA VAL A 34 -0.34 -7.95 6.91
C VAL A 34 -1.71 -8.46 6.49
N GLN A 35 -2.45 -9.09 7.41
CA GLN A 35 -3.78 -9.61 7.17
C GLN A 35 -4.78 -8.49 6.86
N SER A 36 -4.72 -7.36 7.57
CA SER A 36 -5.66 -6.26 7.33
C SER A 36 -5.44 -5.64 5.94
N ILE A 37 -4.19 -5.40 5.54
CA ILE A 37 -3.83 -4.92 4.20
C ILE A 37 -4.30 -5.93 3.14
N SER A 38 -3.93 -7.21 3.29
CA SER A 38 -4.26 -8.26 2.34
C SER A 38 -5.77 -8.43 2.15
N LYS A 39 -6.55 -8.34 3.25
CA LYS A 39 -8.01 -8.41 3.22
C LYS A 39 -8.61 -7.21 2.49
N LYS A 40 -8.17 -5.99 2.77
CA LYS A 40 -8.65 -4.77 2.10
C LYS A 40 -8.34 -4.78 0.60
N LEU A 41 -7.12 -5.17 0.23
CA LEU A 41 -6.71 -5.31 -1.18
C LEU A 41 -7.52 -6.38 -1.91
N SER A 42 -7.73 -7.54 -1.29
CA SER A 42 -8.45 -8.65 -1.91
C SER A 42 -9.94 -8.37 -2.03
N LYS A 43 -10.54 -7.68 -1.06
CA LYS A 43 -11.96 -7.29 -1.08
C LYS A 43 -12.23 -6.01 -1.86
N LYS A 44 -11.21 -5.34 -2.39
CA LYS A 44 -11.32 -4.03 -3.07
C LYS A 44 -11.98 -2.96 -2.20
N THR A 45 -11.74 -3.02 -0.89
CA THR A 45 -12.28 -2.06 0.10
C THR A 45 -11.20 -1.14 0.67
N ILE A 46 -10.01 -1.12 0.06
CA ILE A 46 -8.93 -0.23 0.48
C ILE A 46 -9.29 1.22 0.09
N LYS A 47 -9.12 2.16 1.02
CA LYS A 47 -9.39 3.57 0.74
C LYS A 47 -8.26 4.20 -0.06
N PHE A 48 -8.56 5.27 -0.77
CA PHE A 48 -7.58 6.01 -1.55
C PHE A 48 -6.45 6.57 -0.69
N GLU A 49 -6.76 7.10 0.50
CA GLU A 49 -5.80 7.64 1.45
C GLU A 49 -4.81 6.58 1.94
N GLU A 50 -5.27 5.33 2.09
CA GLU A 50 -4.41 4.20 2.45
C GLU A 50 -3.46 3.85 1.31
N VAL A 51 -3.94 3.86 0.08
CA VAL A 51 -3.10 3.66 -1.12
C VAL A 51 -2.06 4.77 -1.22
N ARG A 52 -2.45 6.04 -1.04
CA ARG A 52 -1.52 7.17 -1.03
C ARG A 52 -0.43 7.00 0.02
N ARG A 53 -0.78 6.62 1.26
CA ARG A 53 0.20 6.32 2.32
C ARG A 53 1.16 5.19 1.94
N ILE A 54 0.65 4.11 1.34
CA ILE A 54 1.49 3.01 0.84
C ILE A 54 2.49 3.50 -0.20
N LEU A 55 2.03 4.28 -1.19
CA LEU A 55 2.89 4.82 -2.24
C LEU A 55 3.97 5.73 -1.66
N THR A 56 3.62 6.61 -0.72
CA THR A 56 4.60 7.46 -0.01
C THR A 56 5.67 6.62 0.69
N ILE A 57 5.31 5.55 1.41
CA ILE A 57 6.28 4.64 2.05
C ILE A 57 7.21 3.97 1.03
N LEU A 58 6.69 3.67 -0.16
CA LEU A 58 7.44 3.06 -1.25
C LEU A 58 8.27 4.08 -2.06
N GLY A 59 8.17 5.38 -1.74
CA GLY A 59 8.86 6.46 -2.43
C GLY A 59 8.25 6.78 -3.80
N TYR A 60 6.92 6.76 -3.90
CA TYR A 60 6.16 7.15 -5.08
C TYR A 60 5.13 8.23 -4.71
N GLU A 61 4.77 9.05 -5.70
CA GLU A 61 3.69 10.02 -5.61
C GLU A 61 2.62 9.75 -6.67
N ILE A 62 1.42 10.29 -6.46
CA ILE A 62 0.31 10.21 -7.41
C ILE A 62 0.28 11.51 -8.19
N GLU A 63 0.38 11.42 -9.51
CA GLU A 63 0.25 12.55 -10.43
C GLU A 63 -1.10 12.48 -11.16
N TYR A 64 -1.77 13.62 -11.31
CA TYR A 64 -2.93 13.77 -12.18
C TYR A 64 -2.50 14.51 -13.44
N LYS A 65 -2.87 13.97 -14.59
CA LYS A 65 -2.56 14.56 -15.89
C LYS A 65 -3.85 14.78 -16.67
N GLU A 66 -4.04 15.99 -17.17
CA GLU A 66 -5.10 16.34 -18.13
C GLU A 66 -4.68 15.89 -19.54
N LEU A 67 -5.63 15.40 -20.33
CA LEU A 67 -5.40 14.83 -21.66
C LEU A 67 -5.49 15.89 -22.76
#